data_AF-A0A7S2NQA8-F1
#
_entry.id   AF-A0A7S2NQA8-F1
#
_cell.length_a   1.000
_cell.length_b   1.000
_cell.length_c   1.000
_cell.angle_alpha   90.00
_cell.angle_beta   90.00
_cell.angle_gamma   90.00
#
_symmetry.space_group_name_H-M   'P 1'
#
loop_
_entity.id
_entity.type
_entity.pdbx_description
1 polymer ?
#
loop_
_entity_poly.entity_id
_entity_poly.type
_entity_poly.pdbx_seq_one_letter_code
_entity_poly.pdbx_strand_id
1 'polypeptide(L)'
;MWALDGGRRSLVGGEGLLPYVQHELLHLSPTGTNDDDFILKLARCRDAYVLTNDLFRDHIAQGRVPKQWVAARRVSYMYVHKQILTVMPSPPMEPSRPAVQDVHVQDADIQDANIQDASAGKKRPDKKRPRPHMAICKRPRHGNRPGGGIPAMIPAPSKVPLQPMLQLIVPSSVN
;
A
#
# COMPACT_ATOMS: atom_id res chain seq x y z
N MET A 1 -19.06 15.86 18.51
CA MET A 1 -18.18 14.90 19.16
C MET A 1 -17.37 14.11 18.08
N TRP A 2 -16.05 14.33 17.83
CA TRP A 2 -15.28 13.88 16.63
C TRP A 2 -15.04 12.38 16.40
N ALA A 3 -14.63 11.58 17.37
CA ALA A 3 -15.62 10.74 18.03
C ALA A 3 -16.20 11.40 19.27
N LEU A 4 -15.44 12.28 19.96
CA LEU A 4 -15.98 13.19 20.99
C LEU A 4 -15.66 14.72 20.91
N ASP A 5 -14.75 15.28 20.08
CA ASP A 5 -14.80 16.74 19.76
C ASP A 5 -14.52 17.17 18.31
N GLY A 6 -15.60 17.31 17.55
CA GLY A 6 -15.81 17.29 16.10
C GLY A 6 -14.97 18.12 15.13
N GLY A 7 -13.81 18.62 15.51
CA GLY A 7 -12.95 19.34 14.61
C GLY A 7 -12.91 20.83 14.88
N ARG A 8 -11.72 21.26 15.25
CA ARG A 8 -11.13 22.39 14.55
C ARG A 8 -10.25 21.77 13.48
N ARG A 9 -10.67 21.88 12.21
CA ARG A 9 -9.89 21.48 11.03
C ARG A 9 -8.66 22.39 10.87
N SER A 10 -7.81 22.47 11.87
CA SER A 10 -6.43 22.84 11.59
C SER A 10 -5.85 21.56 11.01
N LEU A 11 -5.88 21.46 9.67
CA LEU A 11 -4.89 20.63 8.99
C LEU A 11 -3.57 21.05 9.61
N VAL A 12 -2.89 20.13 10.27
CA VAL A 12 -1.53 20.37 10.73
C VAL A 12 -0.81 20.95 9.52
N GLY A 13 -0.30 22.18 9.65
CA GLY A 13 0.40 22.83 8.54
C GLY A 13 1.48 21.87 8.03
N GLY A 14 1.81 21.94 6.74
CA GLY A 14 2.81 21.04 6.15
C GLY A 14 4.13 21.01 6.95
N GLU A 15 4.45 22.10 7.65
CA GLU A 15 5.56 22.23 8.59
C GLU A 15 5.53 21.18 9.72
N GLY A 16 4.35 20.82 10.23
CA GLY A 16 4.22 19.80 11.27
C GLY A 16 4.52 18.38 10.79
N LEU A 17 4.66 18.17 9.47
CA LEU A 17 5.11 16.90 8.89
C LEU A 17 6.64 16.83 8.71
N LEU A 18 7.35 17.97 8.76
CA LEU A 18 8.79 18.04 8.49
C LEU A 18 9.62 17.10 9.38
N PRO A 19 9.36 16.96 10.70
CA PRO A 19 10.12 16.03 11.52
C PRO A 19 10.04 14.59 10.99
N TYR A 20 8.87 14.16 10.51
CA TYR A 20 8.68 12.81 9.99
C TYR A 20 9.38 12.60 8.64
N VAL A 21 9.46 13.64 7.81
CA VAL A 21 10.24 13.59 6.56
C VAL A 21 11.74 13.52 6.86
N GLN A 22 12.23 14.34 7.80
CA GLN A 22 13.63 14.38 8.20
C GLN A 22 14.12 13.06 8.82
N HIS A 23 13.24 12.37 9.54
CA HIS A 23 13.53 11.05 10.12
C HIS A 23 13.21 9.87 9.19
N GLU A 24 12.93 10.12 7.90
CA GLU A 24 12.59 9.08 6.91
C GLU A 24 11.38 8.21 7.30
N LEU A 25 10.49 8.73 8.15
CA LEU A 25 9.23 8.08 8.56
C LEU A 25 8.09 8.40 7.59
N LEU A 26 8.16 9.55 6.91
CA LEU A 26 7.20 9.99 5.91
C LEU A 26 7.90 10.17 4.57
N HIS A 27 7.45 9.42 3.57
CA HIS A 27 7.85 9.61 2.18
C HIS A 27 6.78 10.40 1.42
N LEU A 28 7.20 11.43 0.70
CA LEU A 28 6.32 12.21 -0.16
C LEU A 28 6.25 11.56 -1.54
N SER A 29 5.05 11.26 -2.00
CA SER A 29 4.81 10.79 -3.36
C SER A 29 4.98 11.94 -4.37
N PRO A 30 5.46 11.67 -5.59
CA PRO A 30 5.48 12.67 -6.64
C PRO A 30 4.07 13.13 -7.00
N THR A 31 3.88 14.43 -7.25
CA THR A 31 2.60 14.98 -7.68
C THR A 31 2.10 14.34 -8.97
N GLY A 32 0.79 14.04 -9.03
CA GLY A 32 0.17 13.42 -10.21
C GLY A 32 0.38 11.90 -10.32
N THR A 33 0.99 11.29 -9.30
CA THR A 33 1.02 9.83 -9.16
C THR A 33 -0.14 9.35 -8.29
N ASN A 34 -0.43 8.05 -8.36
CA ASN A 34 -1.43 7.42 -7.51
C ASN A 34 -0.72 6.85 -6.28
N ASP A 35 -0.97 7.46 -5.12
CA ASP A 35 -0.31 7.09 -3.86
C ASP A 35 -0.56 5.63 -3.49
N ASP A 36 -1.75 5.12 -3.78
CA ASP A 36 -2.12 3.73 -3.50
C ASP A 36 -1.23 2.73 -4.25
N ASP A 37 -0.90 3.01 -5.52
CA ASP A 37 -0.02 2.12 -6.30
C ASP A 37 1.39 2.07 -5.68
N PHE A 38 1.88 3.21 -5.17
CA PHE A 38 3.18 3.29 -4.51
C PHE A 38 3.19 2.49 -3.21
N ILE A 39 2.18 2.70 -2.36
CA ILE A 39 2.01 2.00 -1.08
C ILE A 39 1.91 0.48 -1.31
N LEU A 40 1.03 0.04 -2.21
CA LEU A 40 0.81 -1.38 -2.51
C LEU A 40 2.07 -2.04 -3.09
N LYS A 41 2.78 -1.36 -4.00
CA LYS A 41 4.01 -1.89 -4.59
C LYS A 41 5.11 -2.02 -3.53
N LEU A 42 5.32 -0.99 -2.72
CA LEU A 42 6.33 -1.00 -1.66
C LEU A 42 6.05 -2.11 -0.64
N ALA A 43 4.80 -2.23 -0.18
CA ALA A 43 4.40 -3.25 0.77
C ALA A 43 4.61 -4.68 0.21
N ARG A 44 4.30 -4.91 -1.07
CA ARG A 44 4.58 -6.20 -1.72
C ARG A 44 6.07 -6.49 -1.83
N CYS A 45 6.88 -5.50 -2.21
CA CYS A 45 8.33 -5.67 -2.34
C CYS A 45 9.03 -5.94 -1.01
N ARG A 46 8.46 -5.46 0.11
CA ARG A 46 9.02 -5.61 1.46
C ARG A 46 8.32 -6.67 2.30
N ASP A 47 7.37 -7.40 1.72
CA ASP A 47 6.49 -8.32 2.43
C ASP A 47 5.90 -7.70 3.73
N ALA A 48 5.40 -6.46 3.61
CA ALA A 48 4.95 -5.66 4.74
C ALA A 48 3.42 -5.62 4.87
N TYR A 49 2.95 -5.28 6.06
CA TYR A 49 1.55 -4.94 6.31
C TYR A 49 1.23 -3.52 5.86
N VAL A 50 -0.03 -3.28 5.48
CA VAL A 50 -0.53 -1.96 5.08
C VAL A 50 -1.56 -1.49 6.11
N LEU A 51 -1.23 -0.46 6.89
CA LEU A 51 -2.14 0.15 7.85
C LEU A 51 -3.09 1.11 7.11
N THR A 52 -4.32 0.68 6.84
CA THR A 52 -5.32 1.49 6.14
C THR A 52 -6.74 0.94 6.36
N ASN A 53 -7.72 1.84 6.28
CA ASN A 53 -9.13 1.47 6.22
C ASN A 53 -9.67 1.37 4.79
N ASP A 54 -8.86 1.73 3.78
CA ASP A 54 -9.22 1.52 2.38
C ASP A 54 -9.22 0.02 2.04
N LEU A 55 -10.18 -0.37 1.22
CA LEU A 55 -10.35 -1.72 0.70
C LEU A 55 -9.65 -1.92 -0.65
N PHE A 56 -9.12 -0.86 -1.26
CA PHE A 56 -8.46 -0.86 -2.58
C PHE A 56 -9.32 -1.47 -3.69
N ARG A 57 -10.64 -1.20 -3.69
CA ARG A 57 -11.61 -1.85 -4.59
C ARG A 57 -11.25 -1.67 -6.07
N ASP A 58 -10.84 -0.47 -6.46
CA ASP A 58 -10.50 -0.15 -7.85
C ASP A 58 -9.23 -0.87 -8.29
N HIS A 59 -8.22 -0.96 -7.42
CA HIS A 59 -6.97 -1.67 -7.69
C HIS A 59 -7.20 -3.19 -7.82
N ILE A 60 -8.11 -3.74 -7.02
CA ILE A 60 -8.53 -5.15 -7.13
C ILE A 60 -9.29 -5.38 -8.44
N ALA A 61 -10.25 -4.51 -8.77
CA ALA A 61 -11.06 -4.62 -9.99
C ALA A 61 -10.20 -4.52 -11.26
N GLN A 62 -9.13 -3.71 -11.23
CA GLN A 62 -8.17 -3.56 -12.32
C GLN A 62 -7.10 -4.67 -12.36
N GLY A 63 -7.12 -5.62 -11.41
CA GLY A 63 -6.15 -6.71 -11.34
C GLY A 63 -4.74 -6.29 -10.92
N ARG A 64 -4.56 -5.08 -10.36
CA ARG A 64 -3.26 -4.58 -9.90
C ARG A 64 -2.80 -5.25 -8.61
N VAL A 65 -3.76 -5.62 -7.76
CA VAL A 65 -3.50 -6.33 -6.51
C VAL A 65 -4.51 -7.47 -6.31
N PRO A 66 -4.07 -8.68 -5.94
CA PRO A 66 -5.00 -9.77 -5.61
C PRO A 66 -5.81 -9.46 -4.36
N LYS A 67 -7.13 -9.71 -4.40
CA LYS A 67 -8.03 -9.53 -3.24
C LYS A 67 -7.55 -10.28 -1.99
N GLN A 68 -7.06 -11.51 -2.16
CA GLN A 68 -6.56 -12.34 -1.06
C GLN A 68 -5.31 -11.74 -0.42
N TRP A 69 -4.42 -11.14 -1.20
CA TRP A 69 -3.23 -10.47 -0.69
C TRP A 69 -3.60 -9.27 0.18
N VAL A 70 -4.53 -8.43 -0.29
CA VAL A 70 -5.04 -7.29 0.50
C VAL A 70 -5.66 -7.77 1.81
N ALA A 71 -6.50 -8.81 1.77
CA ALA A 71 -7.14 -9.36 2.97
C ALA A 71 -6.12 -9.87 4.00
N ALA A 72 -5.01 -10.48 3.56
CA ALA A 72 -3.98 -11.02 4.44
C ALA A 72 -3.02 -9.95 5.01
N ARG A 73 -2.84 -8.81 4.32
CA ARG A 73 -1.82 -7.80 4.66
C ARG A 73 -2.39 -6.46 5.13
N ARG A 74 -3.69 -6.21 4.97
CA ARG A 74 -4.30 -4.96 5.43
C ARG A 74 -4.58 -5.02 6.93
N VAL A 75 -4.07 -4.04 7.67
CA VAL A 75 -4.39 -3.80 9.08
C VAL A 75 -5.38 -2.64 9.13
N SER A 76 -6.59 -2.91 9.61
CA SER A 76 -7.60 -1.87 9.82
C SER A 76 -7.44 -1.24 11.20
N TYR A 77 -7.83 0.03 11.32
CA TYR A 77 -7.66 0.79 12.56
C TYR A 77 -8.85 1.71 12.89
N MET A 78 -8.96 2.08 14.15
CA MET A 78 -9.92 3.06 14.67
C MET A 78 -9.20 4.03 15.60
N TYR A 79 -9.52 5.33 15.51
CA TYR A 79 -8.94 6.35 16.38
C TYR A 79 -9.95 6.81 17.42
N VAL A 80 -9.64 6.64 18.71
CA VAL A 80 -10.50 7.00 19.83
C VAL A 80 -9.69 7.78 20.86
N HIS A 81 -10.07 9.03 21.12
CA HIS A 81 -9.49 9.88 22.18
C HIS A 81 -7.95 9.80 22.27
N LYS A 82 -7.24 10.02 21.15
CA LYS A 82 -5.76 9.96 21.07
C LYS A 82 -5.13 8.56 21.04
N GLN A 83 -5.92 7.50 20.97
CA GLN A 83 -5.42 6.14 20.82
C GLN A 83 -5.77 5.58 19.45
N ILE A 84 -4.83 4.85 18.85
CA ILE A 84 -5.05 4.06 17.63
C ILE A 84 -5.26 2.61 18.06
N LEU A 85 -6.46 2.09 17.80
CA LEU A 85 -6.81 0.69 17.99
C LEU A 85 -6.67 -0.03 16.65
N THR A 86 -5.91 -1.11 16.60
CA THR A 86 -5.65 -1.88 15.37
C THR A 86 -6.16 -3.30 15.49
N VAL A 87 -6.67 -3.85 14.39
CA VAL A 87 -7.02 -5.28 14.28
C VAL A 87 -6.04 -5.94 13.33
N MET A 88 -5.19 -6.81 13.87
CA MET A 88 -4.25 -7.58 13.05
C MET A 88 -5.02 -8.61 12.22
N PRO A 89 -4.74 -8.73 10.91
CA PRO A 89 -5.32 -9.79 10.11
C PRO A 89 -4.85 -11.13 10.67
N SER A 90 -5.77 -12.08 10.80
CA SER A 90 -5.39 -13.46 11.10
C SER A 90 -4.43 -13.94 10.01
N PRO A 91 -3.32 -14.62 10.36
CA PRO A 91 -2.49 -15.24 9.33
C PRO A 91 -3.39 -16.09 8.44
N PRO A 92 -3.19 -16.09 7.11
CA PRO A 92 -3.89 -17.02 6.25
C PRO A 92 -3.66 -18.39 6.86
N MET A 93 -4.76 -19.06 7.24
CA MET A 93 -4.69 -20.41 7.77
C MET A 93 -4.00 -21.21 6.66
N GLU A 94 -2.70 -21.47 6.84
CA GLU A 94 -1.91 -22.26 5.90
C GLU A 94 -2.76 -23.51 5.68
N PRO A 95 -3.14 -23.83 4.43
CA PRO A 95 -3.93 -25.01 4.15
C PRO A 95 -3.15 -26.12 4.79
N SER A 96 -3.72 -26.67 5.87
CA SER A 96 -3.04 -27.60 6.75
C SER A 96 -2.38 -28.60 5.83
N ARG A 97 -1.04 -28.54 5.69
CA ARG A 97 -0.32 -29.40 4.77
C ARG A 97 -0.88 -30.78 5.07
N PRO A 98 -1.50 -31.48 4.09
CA PRO A 98 -2.04 -32.80 4.37
C PRO A 98 -0.91 -33.51 5.07
N ALA A 99 -1.14 -33.90 6.33
CA ALA A 99 -0.12 -34.52 7.15
C ALA A 99 0.50 -35.55 6.22
N VAL A 100 1.76 -35.33 5.85
CA VAL A 100 2.49 -36.30 5.06
C VAL A 100 2.53 -37.47 6.02
N GLN A 101 1.53 -38.35 5.91
CA GLN A 101 1.61 -39.67 6.48
C GLN A 101 2.91 -40.15 5.89
N ASP A 102 3.92 -40.34 6.73
CA ASP A 102 5.14 -41.02 6.38
C ASP A 102 4.70 -42.30 5.69
N VAL A 103 4.63 -42.25 4.36
CA VAL A 103 4.44 -43.42 3.53
C VAL A 103 5.76 -44.13 3.71
N HIS A 104 5.76 -45.04 4.67
CA HIS A 104 6.78 -46.03 4.86
C HIS A 104 7.00 -46.69 3.50
N VAL A 105 8.04 -46.25 2.80
CA VAL A 105 8.48 -46.82 1.53
C VAL A 105 8.99 -48.20 1.87
N GLN A 106 8.14 -49.21 1.69
CA GLN A 106 8.64 -50.57 1.50
C GLN A 106 9.26 -50.60 0.12
N ASP A 107 10.57 -50.87 0.08
CA ASP A 107 11.31 -51.23 -1.12
C ASP A 107 10.58 -52.37 -1.82
N ALA A 108 9.88 -52.06 -2.91
CA ALA A 108 9.35 -53.04 -3.84
C ALA A 108 10.04 -52.82 -5.18
N ASP A 109 10.77 -53.85 -5.58
CA ASP A 109 11.47 -54.05 -6.84
C ASP A 109 10.81 -53.36 -8.04
N ILE A 110 11.56 -52.46 -8.67
CA ILE A 110 11.24 -51.91 -9.98
C ILE A 110 11.73 -52.92 -11.01
N GLN A 111 10.79 -53.69 -11.58
CA GLN A 111 11.02 -54.39 -12.84
C GLN A 111 10.81 -53.44 -14.01
N ASP A 112 11.86 -53.34 -14.83
CA ASP A 112 11.85 -52.68 -16.14
C ASP A 112 10.80 -53.31 -17.06
N ALA A 113 9.79 -52.52 -17.46
CA ALA A 113 8.92 -52.85 -18.57
C ALA A 113 8.64 -51.60 -19.43
N ASN A 114 9.56 -51.39 -20.38
CA ASN A 114 9.28 -51.12 -21.79
C ASN A 114 7.81 -50.80 -22.14
N ILE A 115 7.49 -49.52 -22.39
CA ILE A 115 6.32 -49.14 -23.18
C ILE A 115 6.73 -48.12 -24.24
N GLN A 116 6.52 -48.55 -25.47
CA GLN A 116 6.76 -47.89 -26.74
C GLN A 116 5.83 -46.69 -26.95
N ASP A 117 6.42 -45.61 -27.41
CA ASP A 117 6.08 -44.89 -28.65
C ASP A 117 4.61 -44.98 -29.15
N ALA A 118 3.85 -43.88 -29.04
CA ALA A 118 2.76 -43.57 -29.95
C ALA A 118 2.37 -42.08 -29.89
N SER A 119 2.80 -41.40 -30.95
CA SER A 119 2.26 -40.18 -31.51
C SER A 119 0.72 -40.10 -31.56
N ALA A 120 0.16 -38.92 -31.26
CA ALA A 120 -1.00 -38.34 -31.97
C ALA A 120 -1.35 -36.96 -31.41
N GLY A 121 -1.06 -35.92 -32.20
CA GLY A 121 -1.43 -34.55 -31.92
C GLY A 121 -2.95 -34.35 -31.93
N LYS A 122 -3.50 -33.86 -30.81
CA LYS A 122 -4.85 -33.29 -30.77
C LYS A 122 -4.76 -31.77 -30.84
N LYS A 123 -5.00 -31.22 -32.03
CA LYS A 123 -5.28 -29.79 -32.26
C LYS A 123 -6.51 -29.41 -31.41
N ARG A 124 -6.31 -28.54 -30.43
CA ARG A 124 -7.40 -27.94 -29.65
C ARG A 124 -8.15 -26.93 -30.54
N PRO A 125 -9.49 -26.93 -30.56
CA PRO A 125 -10.25 -25.91 -31.27
C PRO A 125 -10.18 -24.58 -30.53
N ASP A 126 -9.73 -23.55 -31.24
CA ASP A 126 -9.75 -22.15 -30.83
C ASP A 126 -11.20 -21.68 -30.58
N LYS A 127 -11.63 -21.73 -29.32
CA LYS A 127 -12.82 -21.03 -28.87
C LYS A 127 -12.51 -19.53 -28.81
N LYS A 128 -12.80 -18.84 -29.92
CA LYS A 128 -12.90 -17.37 -29.98
C LYS A 128 -13.85 -16.89 -28.88
N ARG A 129 -13.28 -16.45 -27.75
CA ARG A 129 -14.04 -15.71 -26.73
C ARG A 129 -14.50 -14.38 -27.35
N PRO A 130 -15.78 -14.01 -27.25
CA PRO A 130 -16.23 -12.69 -27.63
C PRO A 130 -15.51 -11.66 -26.74
N ARG A 131 -14.85 -10.69 -27.37
CA ARG A 131 -14.23 -9.57 -26.66
C ARG A 131 -15.35 -8.80 -25.95
N PRO A 132 -15.24 -8.52 -24.64
CA PRO A 132 -16.19 -7.64 -23.98
C PRO A 132 -16.08 -6.26 -24.64
N HIS A 133 -17.24 -5.76 -25.09
CA HIS A 133 -17.39 -4.42 -25.64
C HIS A 133 -16.92 -3.43 -24.57
N MET A 134 -15.71 -2.88 -24.72
CA MET A 134 -15.20 -1.85 -23.82
C MET A 134 -16.15 -0.66 -23.95
N ALA A 135 -16.99 -0.47 -22.94
CA ALA A 135 -17.74 0.76 -22.78
C ALA A 135 -16.71 1.89 -22.69
N ILE A 136 -16.68 2.71 -23.74
CA ILE A 136 -15.93 3.96 -23.78
C ILE A 136 -16.56 4.83 -22.68
N CYS A 137 -15.97 4.79 -21.48
CA CYS A 137 -16.19 5.81 -20.46
C CYS A 137 -15.75 7.13 -21.07
N LYS A 138 -16.71 7.87 -21.62
CA LYS A 138 -16.56 9.26 -22.00
C LYS A 138 -16.12 10.03 -20.76
N ARG A 139 -14.82 10.29 -20.65
CA ARG A 139 -14.28 11.19 -19.63
C ARG A 139 -15.01 12.53 -19.76
N PRO A 140 -15.49 13.14 -18.66
CA PRO A 140 -15.99 14.50 -18.72
C PRO A 140 -14.87 15.41 -19.21
N ARG A 141 -15.11 16.11 -20.33
CA ARG A 141 -14.23 17.17 -20.80
C ARG A 141 -14.26 18.27 -19.74
N HIS A 142 -13.22 18.35 -18.93
CA HIS A 142 -12.98 19.52 -18.09
C HIS A 142 -12.90 20.75 -18.99
N GLY A 143 -13.84 21.68 -18.79
CA GLY A 143 -13.87 22.94 -19.50
C GLY A 143 -12.59 23.73 -19.23
N ASN A 144 -11.99 24.20 -20.32
CA ASN A 144 -11.02 25.29 -20.31
C ASN A 144 -11.64 26.49 -19.60
N ARG A 145 -11.11 26.84 -18.42
CA ARG A 145 -11.35 28.13 -17.80
C ARG A 145 -10.20 29.05 -18.20
N PRO A 146 -10.44 30.13 -18.98
CA PRO A 146 -9.40 31.07 -19.36
C PRO A 146 -9.03 31.99 -18.19
N GLY A 147 -7.71 32.18 -18.02
CA GLY A 147 -7.03 33.37 -17.56
C GLY A 147 -7.67 34.23 -16.46
N GLY A 148 -7.28 33.97 -15.21
CA GLY A 148 -7.28 34.96 -14.15
C GLY A 148 -5.84 35.27 -13.76
N GLY A 149 -5.21 36.23 -14.44
CA GLY A 149 -3.91 36.77 -14.03
C GLY A 149 -4.07 37.57 -12.75
N ILE A 150 -3.50 37.09 -11.65
CA ILE A 150 -3.31 37.88 -10.43
C ILE A 150 -1.80 38.17 -10.32
N PRO A 151 -1.38 39.44 -10.23
CA PRO A 151 0.02 39.77 -9.98
C PRO A 151 0.40 39.39 -8.56
N ALA A 152 1.38 38.50 -8.42
CA ALA A 152 2.00 38.18 -7.15
C ALA A 152 2.85 39.37 -6.67
N MET A 153 2.31 40.16 -5.74
CA MET A 153 3.10 41.06 -4.90
C MET A 153 3.90 40.18 -3.93
N ILE A 154 5.20 40.06 -4.17
CA ILE A 154 6.15 39.40 -3.28
C ILE A 154 6.50 40.41 -2.17
N PRO A 155 6.13 40.19 -0.90
CA PRO A 155 6.67 41.00 0.19
C PRO A 155 8.14 40.63 0.43
N ALA A 156 8.98 41.66 0.60
CA ALA A 156 10.40 41.52 0.88
C ALA A 156 10.66 40.74 2.19
N PRO A 157 11.75 39.96 2.29
CA PRO A 157 12.08 39.22 3.49
C PRO A 157 12.43 40.17 4.65
N SER A 158 11.68 40.07 5.74
CA SER A 158 12.01 40.72 7.00
C SER A 158 13.26 40.06 7.60
N LYS A 159 14.25 40.89 7.93
CA LYS A 159 15.45 40.49 8.68
C LYS A 159 15.02 40.04 10.07
N VAL A 160 14.99 38.72 10.30
CA VAL A 160 14.84 38.16 11.65
C VAL A 160 16.23 38.13 12.30
N PRO A 161 16.43 38.74 13.48
CA PRO A 161 17.69 38.66 14.19
C PRO A 161 17.90 37.24 14.74
N LEU A 162 19.05 36.66 14.42
CA LEU A 162 19.57 35.42 15.01
C LEU A 162 19.70 35.62 16.52
N GLN A 163 18.90 34.92 17.31
CA GLN A 163 19.12 34.86 18.76
C GLN A 163 20.26 33.88 19.10
N PRO A 164 21.10 34.22 20.09
CA PRO A 164 22.23 33.39 20.49
C PRO A 164 21.76 32.08 21.14
N MET A 165 22.38 31.01 20.67
CA MET A 165 22.23 29.63 21.12
C MET A 165 22.67 29.51 22.59
N LEU A 166 21.72 29.29 23.50
CA LEU A 166 22.01 28.97 24.89
C LEU A 166 22.65 27.57 24.96
N GLN A 167 23.93 27.53 25.35
CA GLN A 167 24.63 26.30 25.67
C GLN A 167 24.07 25.71 26.96
N LEU A 168 23.55 24.48 26.86
CA LEU A 168 23.09 23.69 28.00
C LEU A 168 24.33 23.14 28.73
N ILE A 169 24.64 23.67 29.91
CA ILE A 169 25.61 23.09 30.84
C ILE A 169 24.87 21.97 31.60
N VAL A 170 25.28 20.72 31.40
CA VAL A 170 24.85 19.58 32.20
C VAL A 170 25.88 19.39 33.33
N PRO A 171 25.48 19.43 34.62
CA PRO A 171 26.40 19.10 35.69
C PRO A 171 26.67 17.59 35.72
N SER A 172 27.95 17.22 35.65
CA SER A 172 28.42 15.91 36.07
C SER A 172 28.34 15.83 37.59
N SER A 173 27.68 14.80 38.11
CA SER A 173 27.82 14.31 39.49
C SER A 173 27.81 12.77 39.34
N VAL A 174 28.96 12.10 39.39
CA VAL A 174 29.83 11.78 40.53
C VAL A 174 29.15 10.81 41.50
N ASN A 175 29.69 9.58 41.48
CA ASN A 175 29.58 8.43 42.38
C ASN A 175 28.24 7.71 42.54
#